data_AF-A0A0N1IN91-F1
#
_entry.id   AF-A0A0N1IN91-F1
#
_cell.length_a   1.000
_cell.length_b   1.000
_cell.length_c   1.000
_cell.angle_alpha   90.00
_cell.angle_beta   90.00
_cell.angle_gamma   90.00
#
_symmetry.space_group_name_H-M   'P 1'
#
loop_
_entity.id
_entity.type
_entity.pdbx_description
1 polymer ?
#
loop_
_entity_poly.entity_id
_entity_poly.type
_entity_poly.pdbx_seq_one_letter_code
_entity_poly.pdbx_strand_id
1 'polypeptide(L)'
;MVVSEETQPTVEGDAAISKKAAKKAAKAAEKQQKKTEHKAASGQQPTEAPESDCSEGRYGIRKLIQSSGEYCDRVYTDVVDLGVTLDGQDVWVRARLHTSRAKGKQCFAVLRQNSSTVQLLVSVSEERNVSKQMVKFVGSITKESIVDVKGRVVKTSSPVESCSVREVELVAEEVWQVSAARAQLPLQIEDASRPEKNDDPEALKIRVNQDTRLDNRILDLRTPANQAIFRVEAGVCRLFRDILTRKGFVEIHTPKIISAASEGGANVFTVSYFKSSAYLAQSPQLYKQMAIAADFDKVG
;
A
#
# COMPACT_ATOMS: atom_id res chain seq x y z
N MET A 1 -29.76 78.79 43.63
CA MET A 1 -31.05 78.84 44.35
C MET A 1 -32.10 78.36 43.37
N VAL A 2 -32.91 77.35 43.73
CA VAL A 2 -33.82 76.59 42.83
C VAL A 2 -32.99 75.74 41.80
N VAL A 3 -33.00 74.40 41.71
CA VAL A 3 -34.06 73.35 41.72
C VAL A 3 -34.84 73.34 40.39
N SER A 4 -35.29 72.24 39.78
CA SER A 4 -34.80 70.85 39.62
C SER A 4 -35.73 70.17 38.60
N GLU A 5 -35.23 69.15 37.88
CA GLU A 5 -35.94 67.92 37.46
C GLU A 5 -37.22 68.01 36.55
N GLU A 6 -37.57 67.00 35.73
CA GLU A 6 -36.91 65.73 35.40
C GLU A 6 -36.86 65.55 33.83
N THR A 7 -37.05 64.44 33.11
CA THR A 7 -37.46 63.05 33.43
C THR A 7 -36.77 61.98 32.56
N GLN A 8 -36.33 60.89 33.21
CA GLN A 8 -36.21 59.46 32.86
C GLN A 8 -36.51 58.86 31.44
N PRO A 9 -36.16 57.56 31.18
CA PRO A 9 -35.39 56.58 31.99
C PRO A 9 -34.33 55.68 31.26
N THR A 10 -33.52 54.95 32.06
CA THR A 10 -32.87 53.60 31.89
C THR A 10 -32.35 53.10 30.52
N VAL A 11 -31.15 52.50 30.34
CA VAL A 11 -30.23 51.65 31.16
C VAL A 11 -30.59 50.16 31.30
N GLU A 12 -29.99 49.29 30.48
CA GLU A 12 -29.65 47.88 30.78
C GLU A 12 -28.56 47.36 29.79
N GLY A 13 -27.65 46.46 30.21
CA GLY A 13 -26.56 45.99 29.32
C GLY A 13 -25.46 45.07 29.92
N ASP A 14 -24.40 45.64 30.47
CA ASP A 14 -23.09 44.96 30.64
C ASP A 14 -23.03 43.77 31.62
N ALA A 15 -23.90 43.73 32.64
CA ALA A 15 -23.79 42.77 33.75
C ALA A 15 -23.91 41.29 33.31
N ALA A 16 -24.52 41.01 32.15
CA ALA A 16 -24.75 39.65 31.66
C ALA A 16 -23.49 38.99 31.06
N ILE A 17 -22.57 39.78 30.48
CA ILE A 17 -21.41 39.25 29.75
C ILE A 17 -20.37 38.67 30.73
N SER A 18 -20.08 39.41 31.81
CA SER A 18 -19.11 39.03 32.86
C SER A 18 -19.41 37.65 33.49
N LYS A 19 -20.66 37.43 33.93
CA LYS A 19 -21.07 36.15 34.56
C LYS A 19 -20.91 34.95 33.61
N LYS A 20 -21.08 35.15 32.30
CA LYS A 20 -20.93 34.09 31.27
C LYS A 20 -19.47 33.74 31.01
N ALA A 21 -18.56 34.71 31.08
CA ALA A 21 -17.12 34.49 31.00
C ALA A 21 -16.59 33.73 32.24
N ALA A 22 -16.95 34.17 33.45
CA ALA A 22 -16.54 33.52 34.70
C ALA A 22 -16.95 32.03 34.76
N LYS A 23 -18.20 31.71 34.35
CA LYS A 23 -18.69 30.32 34.31
C LYS A 23 -17.98 29.45 33.27
N LYS A 24 -17.43 30.04 32.20
CA LYS A 24 -16.59 29.35 31.20
C LYS A 24 -15.18 29.08 31.74
N ALA A 25 -14.59 30.02 32.46
CA ALA A 25 -13.28 29.87 33.10
C ALA A 25 -13.30 28.78 34.19
N ALA A 26 -14.29 28.81 35.09
CA ALA A 26 -14.45 27.80 36.14
C ALA A 26 -14.57 26.38 35.56
N LYS A 27 -15.39 26.19 34.51
CA LYS A 27 -15.57 24.88 33.87
C LYS A 27 -14.35 24.42 33.06
N ALA A 28 -13.45 25.34 32.68
CA ALA A 28 -12.14 24.98 32.12
C ALA A 28 -11.17 24.52 33.21
N ALA A 29 -11.09 25.26 34.33
CA ALA A 29 -10.27 24.90 35.48
C ALA A 29 -10.67 23.53 36.07
N GLU A 30 -11.97 23.27 36.27
CA GLU A 30 -12.49 21.99 36.75
C GLU A 30 -12.12 20.82 35.80
N LYS A 31 -12.22 21.03 34.48
CA LYS A 31 -11.82 20.04 33.47
C LYS A 31 -10.30 19.83 33.42
N GLN A 32 -9.52 20.81 33.87
CA GLN A 32 -8.06 20.74 33.94
C GLN A 32 -7.59 20.06 35.23
N GLN A 33 -8.24 20.34 36.37
CA GLN A 33 -8.08 19.62 37.63
C GLN A 33 -8.43 18.13 37.47
N LYS A 34 -9.60 17.81 36.89
CA LYS A 34 -9.98 16.42 36.60
C LYS A 34 -9.02 15.72 35.63
N LYS A 35 -8.31 16.46 34.76
CA LYS A 35 -7.21 15.92 33.93
C LYS A 35 -5.92 15.67 34.71
N THR A 36 -5.57 16.50 35.69
CA THR A 36 -4.39 16.28 36.55
C THR A 36 -4.65 15.20 37.60
N GLU A 37 -5.84 15.15 38.19
CA GLU A 37 -6.29 14.10 39.11
C GLU A 37 -6.32 12.75 38.40
N HIS A 38 -6.91 12.65 37.20
CA HIS A 38 -6.92 11.40 36.45
C HIS A 38 -5.51 10.97 35.99
N LYS A 39 -4.58 11.92 35.80
CA LYS A 39 -3.14 11.63 35.58
C LYS A 39 -2.40 11.15 36.83
N ALA A 40 -2.79 11.61 38.01
CA ALA A 40 -2.19 11.19 39.28
C ALA A 40 -2.78 9.85 39.77
N ALA A 41 -4.07 9.61 39.51
CA ALA A 41 -4.76 8.35 39.83
C ALA A 41 -4.44 7.23 38.84
N SER A 42 -4.14 7.55 37.58
CA SER A 42 -3.42 6.61 36.71
C SER A 42 -1.97 6.54 37.18
N GLY A 43 -1.59 5.48 37.87
CA GLY A 43 -0.22 5.24 38.32
C GLY A 43 0.75 5.03 37.16
N GLN A 44 1.08 6.11 36.43
CA GLN A 44 2.20 6.14 35.52
C GLN A 44 3.47 6.03 36.38
N GLN A 45 4.02 4.82 36.45
CA GLN A 45 5.38 4.62 36.96
C GLN A 45 6.31 5.63 36.26
N PRO A 46 7.33 6.18 36.96
CA PRO A 46 8.33 6.99 36.29
C PRO A 46 8.89 6.18 35.12
N THR A 47 9.03 6.81 33.96
CA THR A 47 9.57 6.15 32.77
C THR A 47 10.88 5.49 33.11
N GLU A 48 10.94 4.17 32.94
CA GLU A 48 12.16 3.37 33.11
C GLU A 48 13.29 4.04 32.33
N ALA A 49 14.50 4.07 32.90
CA ALA A 49 15.68 4.51 32.18
C ALA A 49 15.78 3.72 30.85
N PRO A 50 16.20 4.34 29.74
CA PRO A 50 16.11 3.72 28.43
C PRO A 50 16.87 2.38 28.41
N GLU A 51 16.11 1.28 28.40
CA GLU A 51 16.66 -0.07 28.22
C GLU A 51 17.51 -0.09 26.96
N SER A 52 18.77 -0.51 27.09
CA SER A 52 19.68 -0.67 25.96
C SER A 52 19.04 -1.60 24.93
N ASP A 53 18.86 -1.11 23.70
CA ASP A 53 18.17 -1.85 22.65
C ASP A 53 19.09 -2.95 22.10
N CYS A 54 18.88 -4.20 22.51
CA CYS A 54 19.64 -5.33 21.99
C CYS A 54 19.48 -5.56 20.48
N SER A 55 18.50 -4.91 19.84
CA SER A 55 18.30 -4.91 18.39
C SER A 55 18.84 -3.67 17.68
N GLU A 56 19.63 -2.82 18.34
CA GLU A 56 20.29 -1.70 17.67
C GLU A 56 21.12 -2.20 16.48
N GLY A 57 21.01 -1.50 15.34
CA GLY A 57 21.63 -1.93 14.09
C GLY A 57 20.97 -3.12 13.37
N ARG A 58 19.89 -3.72 13.90
CA ARG A 58 19.12 -4.80 13.25
C ARG A 58 17.80 -4.35 12.61
N TYR A 59 17.33 -3.14 12.92
CA TYR A 59 16.09 -2.61 12.34
C TYR A 59 16.17 -1.10 12.10
N GLY A 60 15.22 -0.60 11.31
CA GLY A 60 15.03 0.84 11.11
C GLY A 60 14.65 1.19 9.67
N ILE A 61 14.77 2.48 9.33
CA ILE A 61 14.54 2.97 7.97
C ILE A 61 15.85 2.86 7.18
N ARG A 62 15.83 2.16 6.05
CA ARG A 62 16.99 2.03 5.16
C ARG A 62 17.28 3.40 4.52
N LYS A 63 18.55 3.75 4.34
CA LYS A 63 18.94 4.88 3.47
C LYS A 63 18.44 4.62 2.04
N LEU A 64 18.18 5.69 1.29
CA LEU A 64 17.73 5.60 -0.10
C LEU A 64 18.70 4.74 -0.92
N ILE A 65 18.17 3.76 -1.66
CA ILE A 65 18.98 2.90 -2.53
C ILE A 65 19.38 3.71 -3.76
N GLN A 66 20.64 4.11 -3.85
CA GLN A 66 21.22 4.92 -4.93
C GLN A 66 22.35 4.18 -5.69
N SER A 67 22.45 2.86 -5.54
CA SER A 67 23.51 2.02 -6.12
C SER A 67 24.93 2.50 -5.80
N SER A 68 25.13 2.99 -4.57
CA SER A 68 26.38 3.57 -4.07
C SER A 68 26.83 2.91 -2.76
N GLY A 69 28.14 2.78 -2.57
CA GLY A 69 28.76 2.06 -1.46
C GLY A 69 29.15 0.62 -1.82
N GLU A 70 29.35 -0.21 -0.80
CA GLU A 70 29.71 -1.62 -0.96
C GLU A 70 28.54 -2.43 -1.53
N TYR A 71 28.84 -3.31 -2.50
CA TYR A 71 27.89 -4.31 -2.96
C TYR A 71 27.68 -5.35 -1.86
N CYS A 72 26.55 -5.26 -1.15
CA CYS A 72 26.13 -6.32 -0.25
C CYS A 72 25.70 -7.52 -1.10
N ASP A 73 26.44 -8.64 -1.08
CA ASP A 73 26.07 -9.93 -1.69
C ASP A 73 24.90 -10.59 -0.94
N ARG A 74 23.74 -9.91 -0.99
CA ARG A 74 22.51 -10.29 -0.32
C ARG A 74 21.56 -10.91 -1.34
N VAL A 75 21.64 -12.23 -1.48
CA VAL A 75 20.67 -13.04 -2.24
C VAL A 75 19.31 -12.94 -1.54
N TYR A 76 18.29 -12.47 -2.26
CA TYR A 76 16.91 -12.49 -1.78
C TYR A 76 16.21 -13.75 -2.26
N THR A 77 15.48 -14.42 -1.36
CA THR A 77 14.54 -15.49 -1.68
C THR A 77 13.18 -14.88 -1.98
N ASP A 78 12.55 -15.30 -3.08
CA ASP A 78 11.18 -14.88 -3.38
C ASP A 78 10.19 -15.58 -2.45
N VAL A 79 9.11 -14.89 -2.07
CA VAL A 79 8.09 -15.38 -1.12
C VAL A 79 7.39 -16.64 -1.62
N VAL A 80 7.40 -16.91 -2.94
CA VAL A 80 6.83 -18.14 -3.51
C VAL A 80 7.72 -19.38 -3.30
N ASP A 81 9.03 -19.20 -3.11
CA ASP A 81 10.00 -20.27 -2.93
C ASP A 81 10.23 -20.63 -1.45
N LEU A 82 9.56 -19.93 -0.53
CA LEU A 82 9.56 -20.23 0.90
C LEU A 82 8.69 -21.46 1.17
N GLY A 83 9.34 -22.59 1.47
CA GLY A 83 8.70 -23.85 1.80
C GLY A 83 9.50 -24.69 2.78
N VAL A 84 8.99 -25.89 3.09
CA VAL A 84 9.56 -26.81 4.09
C VAL A 84 11.01 -27.24 3.75
N THR A 85 11.42 -27.16 2.49
CA THR A 85 12.81 -27.38 2.04
C THR A 85 13.82 -26.37 2.58
N LEU A 86 13.35 -25.20 3.03
CA LEU A 86 14.18 -24.15 3.64
C LEU A 86 14.07 -24.10 5.17
N ASP A 87 13.34 -25.02 5.80
CA ASP A 87 13.13 -25.04 7.25
C ASP A 87 14.47 -25.01 8.03
N GLY A 88 14.53 -24.16 9.04
CA GLY A 88 15.72 -23.90 9.84
C GLY A 88 16.78 -22.99 9.19
N GLN A 89 16.65 -22.60 7.92
CA GLN A 89 17.60 -21.73 7.21
C GLN A 89 17.30 -20.24 7.40
N ASP A 90 18.34 -19.41 7.42
CA ASP A 90 18.21 -17.94 7.43
C ASP A 90 18.16 -17.39 6.01
N VAL A 91 17.12 -16.64 5.68
CA VAL A 91 16.90 -16.07 4.35
C VAL A 91 16.72 -14.55 4.41
N TRP A 92 17.00 -13.88 3.28
CA TRP A 92 16.63 -12.48 3.06
C TRP A 92 15.41 -12.40 2.14
N VAL A 93 14.40 -11.62 2.53
CA VAL A 93 13.15 -11.47 1.77
C VAL A 93 12.84 -9.98 1.58
N ARG A 94 12.54 -9.57 0.33
CA ARG A 94 12.09 -8.21 0.00
C ARG A 94 10.62 -8.25 -0.40
N ALA A 95 9.76 -7.72 0.47
CA ALA A 95 8.32 -7.82 0.31
C ALA A 95 7.59 -6.52 0.69
N ARG A 96 6.29 -6.44 0.38
CA ARG A 96 5.40 -5.44 0.97
C ARG A 96 4.89 -5.94 2.31
N LEU A 97 4.84 -5.06 3.31
CA LEU A 97 4.07 -5.29 4.52
C LEU A 97 2.58 -5.17 4.17
N HIS A 98 1.86 -6.28 4.08
CA HIS A 98 0.43 -6.27 3.74
C HIS A 98 -0.41 -5.90 4.95
N THR A 99 -0.16 -6.55 6.09
CA THR A 99 -0.78 -6.26 7.39
C THR A 99 0.24 -6.46 8.52
N SER A 100 0.00 -5.81 9.67
CA SER A 100 0.78 -5.98 10.90
C SER A 100 -0.14 -5.87 12.13
N ARG A 101 0.19 -6.61 13.19
CA ARG A 101 -0.56 -6.66 14.45
C ARG A 101 0.39 -6.90 15.62
N ALA A 102 0.74 -5.82 16.33
CA ALA A 102 1.42 -5.93 17.62
C ALA A 102 0.47 -6.39 18.72
N LYS A 103 0.96 -7.27 19.62
CA LYS A 103 0.28 -7.76 20.82
C LYS A 103 1.32 -8.03 21.91
N GLY A 104 1.55 -7.05 22.79
CA GLY A 104 2.53 -7.19 23.89
C GLY A 104 3.96 -7.38 23.38
N LYS A 105 4.59 -8.50 23.74
CA LYS A 105 5.97 -8.86 23.33
C LYS A 105 6.09 -9.46 21.91
N GLN A 106 5.01 -9.46 21.11
CA GLN A 106 4.99 -10.04 19.77
C GLN A 106 4.37 -9.07 18.74
N CYS A 107 4.81 -9.17 17.48
CA CYS A 107 4.14 -8.63 16.31
C CYS A 107 4.01 -9.73 15.26
N PHE A 108 2.79 -9.93 14.78
CA PHE A 108 2.50 -10.81 13.64
C PHE A 108 2.24 -9.91 12.43
N ALA A 109 2.88 -10.22 11.30
CA ALA A 109 2.73 -9.50 10.06
C ALA A 109 2.55 -10.46 8.88
N VAL A 110 1.97 -9.97 7.79
CA VAL A 110 1.92 -10.69 6.51
C VAL A 110 2.81 -9.96 5.53
N LEU A 111 3.86 -10.65 5.06
CA LEU A 111 4.68 -10.18 3.95
C LEU A 111 4.05 -10.65 2.64
N ARG A 112 4.05 -9.77 1.63
CA ARG A 112 3.47 -10.02 0.30
C ARG A 112 4.40 -9.64 -0.83
N GLN A 113 4.61 -10.55 -1.76
CA GLN A 113 5.33 -10.30 -3.00
C GLN A 113 4.48 -10.82 -4.16
N ASN A 114 4.15 -9.94 -5.12
CA ASN A 114 3.17 -10.22 -6.17
C ASN A 114 1.83 -10.71 -5.55
N SER A 115 1.42 -11.94 -5.89
CA SER A 115 0.26 -12.65 -5.35
C SER A 115 0.56 -13.52 -4.12
N SER A 116 1.83 -13.80 -3.82
CA SER A 116 2.24 -14.71 -2.76
C SER A 116 2.37 -13.99 -1.41
N THR A 117 1.98 -14.68 -0.33
CA THR A 117 2.02 -14.19 1.05
C THR A 117 2.61 -15.22 2.00
N VAL A 118 3.35 -14.74 3.01
CA VAL A 118 3.92 -15.54 4.11
C VAL A 118 3.76 -14.79 5.43
N GLN A 119 3.63 -15.52 6.54
CA GLN A 119 3.61 -14.93 7.88
C GLN A 119 5.02 -14.54 8.34
N LEU A 120 5.11 -13.41 9.02
CA LEU A 120 6.29 -12.91 9.72
C LEU A 120 5.98 -12.78 11.21
N LEU A 121 6.74 -13.50 12.04
CA LEU A 121 6.73 -13.37 13.48
C LEU A 121 7.93 -12.53 13.95
N VAL A 122 7.66 -11.51 14.76
CA VAL A 122 8.67 -10.75 15.50
C VAL A 122 8.36 -10.87 16.98
N SER A 123 9.21 -11.51 17.77
CA SER A 123 8.97 -11.77 19.19
C SER A 123 10.18 -11.40 20.04
N VAL A 124 9.97 -10.66 21.13
CA VAL A 124 11.06 -10.31 22.08
C VAL A 124 11.76 -11.60 22.55
N SER A 125 13.07 -11.67 22.34
CA SER A 125 13.86 -12.90 22.44
C SER A 125 15.33 -12.54 22.62
N GLU A 126 15.88 -12.83 23.81
CA GLU A 126 17.27 -12.50 24.16
C GLU A 126 18.25 -13.32 23.30
N GLU A 127 18.00 -14.63 23.15
CA GLU A 127 18.77 -15.55 22.29
C GLU A 127 18.96 -15.05 20.85
N ARG A 128 17.98 -14.31 20.31
CA ARG A 128 17.99 -13.76 18.94
C ARG A 128 18.25 -12.26 18.88
N ASN A 129 18.52 -11.62 20.03
CA ASN A 129 18.67 -10.17 20.16
C ASN A 129 17.50 -9.38 19.54
N VAL A 130 16.27 -9.77 19.85
CA VAL A 130 15.02 -9.10 19.43
C VAL A 130 14.41 -8.36 20.62
N SER A 131 14.28 -7.04 20.52
CA SER A 131 13.87 -6.14 21.61
C SER A 131 12.39 -5.72 21.55
N LYS A 132 11.90 -5.09 22.63
CA LYS A 132 10.55 -4.48 22.67
C LYS A 132 10.44 -3.36 21.62
N GLN A 133 11.55 -2.65 21.40
CA GLN A 133 11.71 -1.53 20.49
C GLN A 133 11.58 -1.98 19.03
N MET A 134 12.24 -3.07 18.64
CA MET A 134 12.10 -3.70 17.32
C MET A 134 10.66 -4.17 17.06
N VAL A 135 10.03 -4.86 18.01
CA VAL A 135 8.63 -5.31 17.91
C VAL A 135 7.68 -4.11 17.72
N LYS A 136 7.90 -3.02 18.46
CA LYS A 136 7.14 -1.77 18.34
C LYS A 136 7.38 -1.07 17.00
N PHE A 137 8.61 -1.06 16.49
CA PHE A 137 8.94 -0.51 15.17
C PHE A 137 8.18 -1.25 14.07
N VAL A 138 8.27 -2.58 14.00
CA VAL A 138 7.57 -3.37 12.97
C VAL A 138 6.05 -3.22 13.06
N GLY A 139 5.50 -3.14 14.28
CA GLY A 139 4.09 -2.82 14.51
C GLY A 139 3.66 -1.39 14.11
N SER A 140 4.60 -0.49 13.84
CA SER A 140 4.35 0.90 13.40
C SER A 140 4.59 1.13 11.90
N ILE A 141 5.19 0.18 11.18
CA ILE A 141 5.38 0.27 9.72
C ILE A 141 4.00 0.29 9.04
N THR A 142 3.79 1.26 8.15
CA THR A 142 2.54 1.45 7.42
C THR A 142 2.32 0.36 6.36
N LYS A 143 1.07 -0.08 6.19
CA LYS A 143 0.66 -1.02 5.12
C LYS A 143 1.19 -0.59 3.75
N GLU A 144 1.48 -1.56 2.90
CA GLU A 144 2.05 -1.42 1.55
C GLU A 144 3.47 -0.84 1.48
N SER A 145 4.11 -0.50 2.61
CA SER A 145 5.55 -0.23 2.69
C SER A 145 6.36 -1.42 2.18
N ILE A 146 7.50 -1.15 1.55
CA ILE A 146 8.47 -2.19 1.17
C ILE A 146 9.46 -2.38 2.33
N VAL A 147 9.70 -3.63 2.71
CA VAL A 147 10.64 -4.04 3.75
C VAL A 147 11.64 -5.07 3.23
N ASP A 148 12.89 -4.98 3.71
CA ASP A 148 13.85 -6.08 3.68
C ASP A 148 13.80 -6.77 5.05
N VAL A 149 13.69 -8.09 5.06
CA VAL A 149 13.68 -8.90 6.29
C VAL A 149 14.79 -9.94 6.19
N LYS A 150 15.63 -10.04 7.23
CA LYS A 150 16.39 -11.27 7.52
C LYS A 150 15.57 -12.06 8.52
N GLY A 151 15.34 -13.33 8.25
CA GLY A 151 14.63 -14.19 9.18
C GLY A 151 14.89 -15.65 8.93
N ARG A 152 14.71 -16.45 9.98
CA ARG A 152 14.75 -17.91 9.89
C ARG A 152 13.42 -18.41 9.37
N VAL A 153 13.45 -19.28 8.36
CA VAL A 153 12.28 -20.07 7.96
C VAL A 153 12.04 -21.11 9.07
N VAL A 154 10.81 -21.18 9.57
CA VAL A 154 10.42 -22.13 10.62
C VAL A 154 9.11 -22.81 10.21
N LYS A 155 9.11 -24.15 10.23
CA LYS A 155 7.90 -24.94 9.97
C LYS A 155 6.80 -24.68 11.00
N THR A 156 5.59 -24.43 10.52
CA THR A 156 4.44 -24.14 11.37
C THR A 156 3.83 -25.42 11.94
N SER A 157 3.32 -25.36 13.17
CA SER A 157 2.61 -26.49 13.81
C SER A 157 1.19 -26.69 13.25
N SER A 158 0.64 -25.66 12.61
CA SER A 158 -0.62 -25.70 11.87
C SER A 158 -0.58 -24.74 10.66
N PRO A 159 -1.24 -25.07 9.54
CA PRO A 159 -1.25 -24.22 8.34
C PRO A 159 -1.74 -22.79 8.60
N VAL A 160 -0.99 -21.80 8.12
CA VAL A 160 -1.39 -20.38 8.21
C VAL A 160 -2.37 -20.04 7.09
N GLU A 161 -3.65 -20.34 7.30
CA GLU A 161 -4.72 -20.23 6.29
C GLU A 161 -4.85 -18.85 5.61
N SER A 162 -4.43 -17.77 6.28
CA SER A 162 -4.42 -16.40 5.74
C SER A 162 -3.33 -16.14 4.68
N CYS A 163 -2.40 -17.06 4.50
CA CYS A 163 -1.26 -16.93 3.60
C CYS A 163 -1.30 -17.97 2.46
N SER A 164 -0.55 -17.71 1.37
CA SER A 164 -0.32 -18.69 0.30
C SER A 164 0.76 -19.70 0.69
N VAL A 165 1.82 -19.23 1.35
CA VAL A 165 2.78 -20.05 2.07
C VAL A 165 2.22 -20.34 3.45
N ARG A 166 1.95 -21.61 3.74
CA ARG A 166 1.15 -22.05 4.89
C ARG A 166 1.90 -22.91 5.88
N GLU A 167 2.83 -23.73 5.38
CA GLU A 167 3.60 -24.72 6.15
C GLU A 167 4.84 -24.15 6.84
N VAL A 168 5.23 -22.91 6.51
CA VAL A 168 6.36 -22.20 7.13
C VAL A 168 5.98 -20.75 7.43
N GLU A 169 6.59 -20.19 8.47
CA GLU A 169 6.62 -18.75 8.73
C GLU A 169 8.08 -18.26 8.78
N LEU A 170 8.27 -16.96 8.63
CA LEU A 170 9.55 -16.30 8.87
C LEU A 170 9.58 -15.77 10.30
N VAL A 171 10.63 -16.07 11.05
CA VAL A 171 10.89 -15.43 12.35
C VAL A 171 12.02 -14.42 12.19
N ALA A 172 11.72 -13.15 12.46
CA ALA A 172 12.59 -12.03 12.12
C ALA A 172 13.85 -11.94 13.00
N GLU A 173 14.98 -11.67 12.36
CA GLU A 173 16.24 -11.27 12.99
C GLU A 173 16.61 -9.81 12.65
N GLU A 174 16.31 -9.36 11.43
CA GLU A 174 16.45 -7.97 10.99
C GLU A 174 15.21 -7.52 10.22
N VAL A 175 14.79 -6.25 10.38
CA VAL A 175 13.69 -5.66 9.58
C VAL A 175 13.99 -4.21 9.21
N TRP A 176 14.18 -3.95 7.92
CA TRP A 176 14.49 -2.64 7.36
C TRP A 176 13.36 -2.11 6.48
N GLN A 177 12.79 -0.95 6.80
CA GLN A 177 11.85 -0.27 5.92
C GLN A 177 12.61 0.38 4.76
N VAL A 178 12.46 -0.18 3.55
CA VAL A 178 13.13 0.27 2.32
C VAL A 178 12.38 1.42 1.65
N SER A 179 11.06 1.39 1.68
CA SER A 179 10.21 2.43 1.11
C SER A 179 8.94 2.57 1.94
N ALA A 180 8.77 3.72 2.59
CA ALA A 180 7.62 4.01 3.43
C ALA A 180 6.39 4.36 2.59
N ALA A 181 5.28 3.66 2.83
CA ALA A 181 3.97 4.02 2.29
C ALA A 181 3.27 5.08 3.16
N ARG A 182 2.35 5.84 2.57
CA ARG A 182 1.49 6.78 3.32
C ARG A 182 0.59 5.99 4.28
N ALA A 183 0.43 6.47 5.51
CA ALA A 183 -0.42 5.82 6.52
C ALA A 183 -1.90 5.74 6.10
N GLN A 184 -2.40 6.78 5.44
CA GLN A 184 -3.69 6.75 4.77
C GLN A 184 -3.50 6.36 3.30
N LEU A 185 -4.09 5.21 2.91
CA LEU A 185 -4.17 4.76 1.52
C LEU A 185 -5.56 5.13 0.95
N PRO A 186 -5.66 5.48 -0.36
CA PRO A 186 -6.92 5.84 -0.99
C PRO A 186 -7.87 4.64 -1.19
N LEU A 187 -7.32 3.41 -1.21
CA LEU A 187 -8.06 2.16 -1.09
C LEU A 187 -7.24 1.15 -0.28
N GLN A 188 -7.91 0.19 0.35
CA GLN A 188 -7.26 -0.98 0.96
C GLN A 188 -7.20 -2.12 -0.07
N ILE A 189 -6.11 -2.91 -0.06
CA ILE A 189 -5.95 -4.04 -0.98
C ILE A 189 -6.97 -5.15 -0.65
N GLU A 190 -7.29 -5.31 0.63
CA GLU A 190 -8.25 -6.28 1.14
C GLU A 190 -9.67 -6.01 0.65
N ASP A 191 -10.12 -4.75 0.70
CA ASP A 191 -11.46 -4.36 0.22
C ASP A 191 -11.55 -4.38 -1.32
N ALA A 192 -10.47 -4.01 -2.03
CA ALA A 192 -10.39 -4.14 -3.48
C ALA A 192 -10.19 -5.60 -3.97
N SER A 193 -9.92 -6.55 -3.06
CA SER A 193 -9.82 -8.00 -3.35
C SER A 193 -11.05 -8.78 -2.87
N ARG A 194 -12.02 -8.13 -2.23
CA ARG A 194 -13.24 -8.77 -1.70
C ARG A 194 -14.14 -9.20 -2.87
N PRO A 195 -14.56 -10.49 -2.94
CA PRO A 195 -15.46 -10.93 -4.01
C PRO A 195 -16.86 -10.32 -3.83
N GLU A 196 -17.50 -9.97 -4.95
CA GLU A 196 -18.87 -9.44 -4.96
C GLU A 196 -19.91 -10.57 -4.79
N LYS A 197 -19.97 -11.13 -3.58
CA LYS A 197 -21.11 -11.96 -3.17
C LYS A 197 -22.30 -11.05 -2.86
N ASN A 198 -23.47 -11.39 -3.42
CA ASN A 198 -24.71 -10.63 -3.19
C ASN A 198 -25.65 -11.34 -2.20
N ASP A 199 -25.42 -12.63 -1.95
CA ASP A 199 -26.34 -13.54 -1.24
C ASP A 199 -25.96 -13.77 0.24
N ASP A 200 -24.90 -13.11 0.72
CA ASP A 200 -24.42 -13.20 2.10
C ASP A 200 -24.87 -11.95 2.89
N PRO A 201 -25.81 -12.07 3.84
CA PRO A 201 -26.33 -10.94 4.60
C PRO A 201 -25.36 -10.42 5.67
N GLU A 202 -24.43 -11.26 6.15
CA GLU A 202 -23.41 -10.94 7.18
C GLU A 202 -22.15 -10.31 6.56
N ALA A 203 -21.93 -10.48 5.25
CA ALA A 203 -20.76 -9.97 4.56
C ALA A 203 -20.60 -8.43 4.68
N LEU A 204 -19.37 -8.00 5.01
CA LEU A 204 -18.97 -6.58 5.00
C LEU A 204 -19.19 -5.96 3.61
N LYS A 205 -20.22 -5.09 3.51
CA LYS A 205 -20.65 -4.43 2.26
C LYS A 205 -19.74 -3.27 1.82
N ILE A 206 -18.53 -3.17 2.38
CA ILE A 206 -17.49 -2.22 1.96
C ILE A 206 -16.94 -2.71 0.61
N ARG A 207 -17.19 -1.92 -0.44
CA ARG A 207 -16.70 -2.13 -1.80
C ARG A 207 -15.94 -0.90 -2.27
N VAL A 208 -14.99 -1.08 -3.18
CA VAL A 208 -14.25 0.03 -3.82
C VAL A 208 -14.78 0.20 -5.24
N ASN A 209 -15.43 1.34 -5.52
CA ASN A 209 -16.04 1.61 -6.83
C ASN A 209 -15.01 1.58 -7.96
N GLN A 210 -15.43 1.18 -9.16
CA GLN A 210 -14.53 0.97 -10.30
C GLN A 210 -13.73 2.24 -10.66
N ASP A 211 -14.34 3.42 -10.63
CA ASP A 211 -13.65 4.69 -10.90
C ASP A 211 -12.53 4.93 -9.89
N THR A 212 -12.81 4.76 -8.60
CA THR A 212 -11.79 4.87 -7.53
C THR A 212 -10.65 3.87 -7.69
N ARG A 213 -10.92 2.67 -8.25
CA ARG A 213 -9.90 1.66 -8.57
C ARG A 213 -9.06 2.05 -9.80
N LEU A 214 -9.64 2.77 -10.77
CA LEU A 214 -8.95 3.28 -11.95
C LEU A 214 -8.11 4.53 -11.63
N ASP A 215 -8.65 5.48 -10.86
CA ASP A 215 -7.91 6.64 -10.34
C ASP A 215 -6.67 6.21 -9.53
N ASN A 216 -6.78 5.08 -8.82
CA ASN A 216 -5.74 4.53 -7.96
C ASN A 216 -5.16 3.21 -8.51
N ARG A 217 -5.09 3.06 -9.85
CA ARG A 217 -4.74 1.80 -10.52
C ARG A 217 -3.40 1.21 -10.07
N ILE A 218 -2.43 2.02 -9.64
CA ILE A 218 -1.14 1.57 -9.08
C ILE A 218 -1.28 0.74 -7.78
N LEU A 219 -2.37 0.93 -7.02
CA LEU A 219 -2.73 0.10 -5.86
C LEU A 219 -3.64 -1.05 -6.25
N ASP A 220 -4.67 -0.79 -7.07
CA ASP A 220 -5.60 -1.83 -7.51
C ASP A 220 -4.91 -2.96 -8.32
N LEU A 221 -3.91 -2.64 -9.15
CA LEU A 221 -3.08 -3.63 -9.84
C LEU A 221 -2.31 -4.58 -8.91
N ARG A 222 -2.27 -4.31 -7.60
CA ARG A 222 -1.61 -5.16 -6.60
C ARG A 222 -2.54 -6.22 -6.01
N THR A 223 -3.84 -6.21 -6.32
CA THR A 223 -4.75 -7.29 -5.89
C THR A 223 -4.40 -8.59 -6.61
N PRO A 224 -4.56 -9.78 -5.98
CA PRO A 224 -4.26 -11.06 -6.63
C PRO A 224 -5.03 -11.27 -7.94
N ALA A 225 -6.29 -10.79 -8.01
CA ALA A 225 -7.12 -10.86 -9.21
C ALA A 225 -6.53 -10.06 -10.38
N ASN A 226 -6.17 -8.79 -10.19
CA ASN A 226 -5.51 -8.01 -11.26
C ASN A 226 -4.13 -8.60 -11.63
N GLN A 227 -3.36 -9.06 -10.64
CA GLN A 227 -2.08 -9.75 -10.86
C GLN A 227 -2.24 -11.01 -11.74
N ALA A 228 -3.35 -11.75 -11.61
CA ALA A 228 -3.67 -12.88 -12.47
C ALA A 228 -4.13 -12.44 -13.86
N ILE A 229 -5.07 -11.48 -13.96
CA ILE A 229 -5.64 -10.99 -15.22
C ILE A 229 -4.54 -10.55 -16.20
N PHE A 230 -3.61 -9.69 -15.78
CA PHE A 230 -2.55 -9.20 -16.66
C PHE A 230 -1.50 -10.28 -17.04
N ARG A 231 -1.34 -11.34 -16.22
CA ARG A 231 -0.52 -12.51 -16.59
C ARG A 231 -1.22 -13.38 -17.63
N VAL A 232 -2.55 -13.53 -17.54
CA VAL A 232 -3.36 -14.22 -18.56
C VAL A 232 -3.35 -13.43 -19.87
N GLU A 233 -3.53 -12.11 -19.84
CA GLU A 233 -3.46 -11.23 -21.01
C GLU A 233 -2.10 -11.34 -21.72
N ALA A 234 -0.99 -11.22 -20.98
CA ALA A 234 0.36 -11.44 -21.52
C ALA A 234 0.53 -12.85 -22.10
N GLY A 235 -0.07 -13.86 -21.48
CA GLY A 235 -0.12 -15.23 -21.98
C GLY A 235 -0.87 -15.35 -23.31
N VAL A 236 -2.01 -14.70 -23.46
CA VAL A 236 -2.79 -14.63 -24.73
C VAL A 236 -1.96 -13.96 -25.82
N CYS A 237 -1.35 -12.81 -25.55
CA CYS A 237 -0.50 -12.10 -26.51
C CYS A 237 0.76 -12.88 -26.92
N ARG A 238 1.32 -13.72 -26.02
CA ARG A 238 2.41 -14.64 -26.37
C ARG A 238 1.91 -15.78 -27.25
N LEU A 239 0.86 -16.49 -26.83
CA LEU A 239 0.31 -17.63 -27.57
C LEU A 239 -0.17 -17.23 -28.97
N PHE A 240 -0.74 -16.03 -29.13
CA PHE A 240 -1.11 -15.47 -30.43
C PHE A 240 0.11 -15.38 -31.37
N ARG A 241 1.21 -14.75 -30.92
CA ARG A 241 2.47 -14.69 -31.69
C ARG A 241 3.02 -16.08 -31.97
N ASP A 242 3.19 -16.91 -30.94
CA ASP A 242 3.74 -18.27 -31.06
C ASP A 242 3.02 -19.09 -32.14
N ILE A 243 1.68 -19.00 -32.20
CA ILE A 243 0.86 -19.72 -33.18
C ILE A 243 0.98 -19.11 -34.58
N LEU A 244 1.05 -17.79 -34.72
CA LEU A 244 1.21 -17.12 -36.01
C LEU A 244 2.61 -17.31 -36.60
N THR A 245 3.67 -17.18 -35.80
CA THR A 245 5.06 -17.44 -36.22
C THR A 245 5.22 -18.89 -36.71
N ARG A 246 4.65 -19.88 -36.01
CA ARG A 246 4.62 -21.29 -36.46
C ARG A 246 3.82 -21.52 -37.75
N LYS A 247 2.96 -20.57 -38.15
CA LYS A 247 2.21 -20.57 -39.42
C LYS A 247 2.85 -19.70 -40.51
N GLY A 248 4.07 -19.20 -40.28
CA GLY A 248 4.81 -18.39 -41.26
C GLY A 248 4.37 -16.93 -41.36
N PHE A 249 3.72 -16.38 -40.33
CA PHE A 249 3.40 -14.95 -40.28
C PHE A 249 4.61 -14.12 -39.82
N VAL A 250 4.76 -12.93 -40.40
CA VAL A 250 5.73 -11.90 -39.99
C VAL A 250 5.04 -10.87 -39.08
N GLU A 251 5.58 -10.57 -37.90
CA GLU A 251 5.08 -9.50 -37.02
C GLU A 251 5.47 -8.12 -37.60
N ILE A 252 4.52 -7.20 -37.76
CA ILE A 252 4.78 -5.88 -38.37
C ILE A 252 4.42 -4.70 -37.45
N HIS A 253 5.28 -3.68 -37.44
CA HIS A 253 5.10 -2.48 -36.62
C HIS A 253 4.60 -1.29 -37.47
N THR A 254 3.27 -1.20 -37.63
CA THR A 254 2.66 -0.09 -38.39
C THR A 254 2.64 1.22 -37.58
N PRO A 255 2.77 2.40 -38.22
CA PRO A 255 2.61 3.68 -37.54
C PRO A 255 1.19 3.84 -36.99
N LYS A 256 1.06 4.58 -35.88
CA LYS A 256 -0.23 4.87 -35.21
C LYS A 256 -0.66 6.35 -35.33
N ILE A 257 0.21 7.20 -35.89
CA ILE A 257 -0.07 8.58 -36.29
C ILE A 257 -0.05 8.61 -37.82
N ILE A 258 -1.09 9.20 -38.43
CA ILE A 258 -1.35 9.20 -39.87
C ILE A 258 -1.73 10.60 -40.36
N SER A 259 -1.46 10.92 -41.63
CA SER A 259 -1.64 12.26 -42.20
C SER A 259 -3.09 12.64 -42.53
N ALA A 260 -3.98 11.66 -42.63
CA ALA A 260 -5.41 11.84 -42.91
C ALA A 260 -6.24 10.81 -42.12
N ALA A 261 -7.55 11.05 -41.99
CA ALA A 261 -8.48 10.08 -41.44
C ALA A 261 -8.52 8.80 -42.31
N SER A 262 -8.21 7.64 -41.73
CA SER A 262 -8.14 6.37 -42.49
C SER A 262 -9.52 5.75 -42.77
N GLU A 263 -10.52 6.03 -41.95
CA GLU A 263 -11.83 5.38 -41.97
C GLU A 263 -12.92 6.43 -41.77
N GLY A 264 -13.91 6.46 -42.67
CA GLY A 264 -14.98 7.46 -42.68
C GLY A 264 -16.20 7.02 -41.87
N GLY A 265 -16.47 7.68 -40.74
CA GLY A 265 -17.68 7.47 -39.95
C GLY A 265 -17.58 7.68 -38.44
N ALA A 266 -16.36 7.85 -37.89
CA ALA A 266 -16.14 7.98 -36.45
C ALA A 266 -15.31 9.22 -36.09
N ASN A 267 -15.44 9.67 -34.83
CA ASN A 267 -14.69 10.81 -34.29
C ASN A 267 -13.17 10.55 -34.34
N VAL A 268 -12.46 11.27 -35.20
CA VAL A 268 -11.00 11.12 -35.35
C VAL A 268 -10.24 11.96 -34.33
N PHE A 269 -9.40 11.29 -33.53
CA PHE A 269 -8.46 11.96 -32.63
C PHE A 269 -7.40 12.70 -33.44
N THR A 270 -7.59 14.01 -33.55
CA THR A 270 -6.64 14.92 -34.21
C THR A 270 -5.54 15.31 -33.24
N VAL A 271 -4.29 15.21 -33.67
CA VAL A 271 -3.10 15.61 -32.90
C VAL A 271 -2.36 16.73 -33.65
N SER A 272 -1.81 17.68 -32.91
CA SER A 272 -0.92 18.69 -33.48
C SER A 272 0.43 18.06 -33.82
N TYR A 273 0.87 18.20 -35.07
CA TYR A 273 2.10 17.60 -35.58
C TYR A 273 2.93 18.66 -36.30
N PHE A 274 3.84 19.28 -35.55
CA PHE A 274 4.64 20.45 -35.96
C PHE A 274 3.79 21.65 -36.42
N LYS A 275 3.64 21.86 -37.72
CA LYS A 275 2.87 22.96 -38.34
C LYS A 275 1.60 22.46 -39.05
N SER A 276 1.22 21.21 -38.84
CA SER A 276 0.13 20.51 -39.50
C SER A 276 -0.67 19.66 -38.52
N SER A 277 -1.88 19.26 -38.90
CA SER A 277 -2.62 18.21 -38.19
C SER A 277 -2.13 16.83 -38.61
N ALA A 278 -2.17 15.88 -37.69
CA ALA A 278 -2.18 14.45 -37.97
C ALA A 278 -3.30 13.79 -37.14
N TYR A 279 -3.53 12.50 -37.32
CA TYR A 279 -4.62 11.76 -36.71
C TYR A 279 -4.13 10.45 -36.11
N LEU A 280 -4.81 9.92 -35.09
CA LEU A 280 -4.55 8.57 -34.62
C LEU A 280 -5.25 7.54 -35.54
N ALA A 281 -4.51 6.50 -35.93
CA ALA A 281 -5.05 5.40 -36.71
C ALA A 281 -6.03 4.56 -35.87
N GLN A 282 -7.25 4.37 -36.36
CA GLN A 282 -8.28 3.57 -35.69
C GLN A 282 -7.97 2.06 -35.79
N SER A 283 -7.42 1.62 -36.92
CA SER A 283 -6.97 0.25 -37.16
C SER A 283 -5.62 0.24 -37.91
N PRO A 284 -4.87 -0.89 -37.90
CA PRO A 284 -3.71 -1.08 -38.77
C PRO A 284 -4.08 -1.54 -40.19
N GLN A 285 -5.37 -1.57 -40.56
CA GLN A 285 -5.88 -2.31 -41.73
C GLN A 285 -5.19 -1.92 -43.04
N LEU A 286 -5.12 -0.61 -43.34
CA LEU A 286 -4.47 -0.10 -44.55
C LEU A 286 -3.01 -0.55 -44.64
N TYR A 287 -2.26 -0.47 -43.54
CA TYR A 287 -0.85 -0.87 -43.50
C TYR A 287 -0.66 -2.39 -43.60
N LYS A 288 -1.59 -3.19 -43.09
CA LYS A 288 -1.59 -4.65 -43.35
C LYS A 288 -1.79 -4.95 -44.83
N GLN A 289 -2.75 -4.29 -45.48
CA GLN A 289 -2.98 -4.44 -46.93
C GLN A 289 -1.78 -3.97 -47.77
N MET A 290 -1.14 -2.85 -47.40
CA MET A 290 0.09 -2.37 -48.04
C MET A 290 1.26 -3.36 -47.87
N ALA A 291 1.34 -4.09 -46.75
CA ALA A 291 2.35 -5.13 -46.57
C ALA A 291 2.09 -6.36 -47.46
N ILE A 292 0.83 -6.82 -47.59
CA ILE A 292 0.49 -7.89 -48.55
C ILE A 292 0.86 -7.46 -49.99
N ALA A 293 0.63 -6.19 -50.34
CA ALA A 293 1.00 -5.61 -51.63
C ALA A 293 2.51 -5.32 -51.79
N ALA A 294 3.33 -5.63 -50.77
CA ALA A 294 4.79 -5.53 -50.76
C ALA A 294 5.41 -6.91 -50.44
N ASP A 295 4.83 -7.97 -51.00
CA ASP A 295 5.26 -9.37 -50.96
C ASP A 295 5.31 -10.05 -49.57
N PHE A 296 4.74 -9.43 -48.51
CA PHE A 296 4.54 -10.12 -47.23
C PHE A 296 3.31 -11.03 -47.28
N ASP A 297 3.48 -12.29 -47.68
CA ASP A 297 2.43 -13.33 -47.77
C ASP A 297 1.51 -13.41 -46.53
N LYS A 298 2.04 -13.25 -45.30
CA LYS A 298 1.27 -13.32 -44.04
C LYS A 298 1.79 -12.32 -43.01
N VAL A 299 0.91 -11.44 -42.47
CA VAL A 299 1.29 -10.41 -41.47
C VAL A 299 0.47 -10.45 -40.17
N GLY A 300 1.19 -10.57 -39.04
CA GLY A 300 0.69 -10.63 -37.67
C GLY A 300 0.20 -9.30 -37.12
#